data_AF-A0A0A2H0N3-F1
#
_entry.id   AF-A0A0A2H0N3-F1
#
_cell.length_a   1.000
_cell.length_b   1.000
_cell.length_c   1.000
_cell.angle_alpha   90.00
_cell.angle_beta   90.00
_cell.angle_gamma   90.00
#
_symmetry.space_group_name_H-M   'P 1'
#
loop_
_entity.id
_entity.type
_entity.pdbx_description
1 polymer ?
#
loop_
_entity_poly.entity_id
_entity_poly.type
_entity_poly.pdbx_seq_one_letter_code
_entity_poly.pdbx_strand_id
1 'polypeptide(L)'
;MNIKYLSLVVIFFAFAKISFAQTTAFTTQDVAGTYTNDYKKALITNPEVTSLPVQWQLTLSPNGTFEYHNSRQLKGQPEEHWYAKGQWTFKGKTISFTSSQEDIDKKYTINLNGSKARFFKKSSRNNSPKPQPTYIQFYESEYPVAKSLKLHKTNE
;
A
#
# COMPACT_ATOMS: atom_id res chain seq x y z
N MET A 1 -38.04 68.55 20.09
CA MET A 1 -39.25 67.96 19.48
C MET A 1 -38.86 67.28 18.17
N ASN A 2 -39.34 66.06 17.96
CA ASN A 2 -39.21 65.17 16.80
C ASN A 2 -38.04 64.17 16.77
N ILE A 3 -38.27 63.05 17.48
CA ILE A 3 -37.68 61.72 17.27
C ILE A 3 -38.22 61.13 15.97
N LYS A 4 -37.36 60.75 15.01
CA LYS A 4 -37.75 59.87 13.90
C LYS A 4 -36.59 58.99 13.40
N TYR A 5 -36.78 57.68 13.64
CA TYR A 5 -36.25 56.50 12.94
C TYR A 5 -34.85 55.96 13.27
N LEU A 6 -34.87 55.17 14.35
CA LEU A 6 -34.25 53.86 14.50
C LEU A 6 -34.30 53.02 13.19
N SER A 7 -33.15 52.52 12.75
CA SER A 7 -33.08 51.32 11.90
C SER A 7 -31.81 50.54 12.25
N LEU A 8 -32.01 49.59 13.15
CA LEU A 8 -31.04 48.58 13.54
C LEU A 8 -31.01 47.51 12.42
N VAL A 9 -29.99 47.53 11.58
CA VAL A 9 -29.77 46.49 10.57
C VAL A 9 -29.08 45.31 11.26
N VAL A 10 -29.85 44.33 11.69
CA VAL A 10 -29.32 43.05 12.18
C VAL A 10 -29.21 42.10 10.99
N ILE A 11 -28.00 41.94 10.45
CA ILE A 11 -27.71 40.93 9.44
C ILE A 11 -27.51 39.60 10.15
N PHE A 12 -28.54 38.74 10.15
CA PHE A 12 -28.38 37.33 10.50
C PHE A 12 -27.63 36.62 9.38
N PHE A 13 -26.31 36.47 9.50
CA PHE A 13 -25.58 35.48 8.72
C PHE A 13 -25.95 34.09 9.23
N ALA A 14 -26.92 33.46 8.58
CA ALA A 14 -27.17 32.03 8.72
C ALA A 14 -25.98 31.27 8.11
N PHE A 15 -24.98 30.95 8.92
CA PHE A 15 -23.98 29.96 8.54
C PHE A 15 -24.66 28.59 8.49
N ALA A 16 -25.12 28.21 7.30
CA ALA A 16 -25.45 26.82 7.03
C ALA A 16 -24.21 25.98 7.36
N LYS A 17 -24.26 25.24 8.48
CA LYS A 17 -23.27 24.22 8.78
C LYS A 17 -23.46 23.12 7.76
N ILE A 18 -22.80 23.26 6.62
CA ILE A 18 -22.60 22.16 5.68
C ILE A 18 -21.67 21.20 6.41
N SER A 19 -22.26 20.26 7.14
CA SER A 19 -21.56 19.10 7.66
C SER A 19 -21.10 18.28 6.47
N PHE A 20 -19.90 18.57 5.95
CA PHE A 20 -19.21 17.63 5.09
C PHE A 20 -19.00 16.36 5.92
N ALA A 21 -19.72 15.30 5.57
CA ALA A 21 -19.40 13.98 6.09
C ALA A 21 -17.95 13.70 5.68
N GLN A 22 -17.04 13.77 6.66
CA GLN A 22 -15.62 13.57 6.44
C GLN A 22 -15.41 12.06 6.19
N THR A 23 -15.66 11.60 4.96
CA THR A 23 -15.18 10.29 4.52
C THR A 23 -13.67 10.44 4.40
N THR A 24 -12.93 10.16 5.47
CA THR A 24 -11.47 10.12 5.41
C THR A 24 -11.07 8.92 4.56
N ALA A 25 -11.02 9.13 3.24
CA ALA A 25 -10.30 8.25 2.34
C ALA A 25 -8.83 8.31 2.74
N PHE A 26 -8.15 7.16 2.75
CA PHE A 26 -6.71 7.13 2.97
C PHE A 26 -6.01 7.97 1.89
N THR A 27 -4.91 8.61 2.26
CA THR A 27 -4.07 9.38 1.34
C THR A 27 -2.93 8.53 0.80
N THR A 28 -2.25 8.99 -0.25
CA THR A 28 -0.99 8.37 -0.73
C THR A 28 0.03 8.27 0.40
N GLN A 29 0.08 9.24 1.30
CA GLN A 29 0.99 9.26 2.44
C GLN A 29 0.67 8.16 3.47
N ASP A 30 -0.60 7.84 3.68
CA ASP A 30 -1.00 6.72 4.55
C ASP A 30 -0.51 5.37 4.01
N VAL A 31 -0.44 5.25 2.68
CA VAL A 31 -0.10 4.02 1.96
C VAL A 31 1.39 3.90 1.70
N ALA A 32 2.11 5.00 1.53
CA ALA A 32 3.56 4.99 1.34
C ALA A 32 4.29 4.31 2.51
N GLY A 33 5.41 3.67 2.19
CA GLY A 33 6.25 2.93 3.14
C GLY A 33 6.70 1.57 2.60
N THR A 34 7.37 0.82 3.47
CA THR A 34 7.89 -0.52 3.15
C THR A 34 6.96 -1.59 3.71
N TYR A 35 6.76 -2.63 2.91
CA TYR A 35 5.94 -3.79 3.22
C TYR A 35 6.75 -5.05 3.02
N THR A 36 6.69 -5.98 3.97
CA THR A 36 7.44 -7.23 3.90
C THR A 36 6.58 -8.45 4.19
N ASN A 37 7.04 -9.60 3.73
CA ASN A 37 6.59 -10.88 4.25
C ASN A 37 7.79 -11.81 4.29
N ASP A 38 8.00 -12.43 5.44
CA ASP A 38 8.99 -13.48 5.61
C ASP A 38 8.23 -14.79 5.73
N TYR A 39 8.21 -15.58 4.66
CA TYR A 39 7.71 -16.94 4.79
C TYR A 39 8.82 -17.81 5.37
N LYS A 40 8.89 -17.81 6.71
CA LYS A 40 9.89 -18.55 7.52
C LYS A 40 9.65 -20.05 7.57
N LYS A 41 8.62 -20.57 6.88
CA LYS A 41 8.39 -22.01 6.84
C LYS A 41 9.40 -22.59 5.87
N ALA A 42 10.41 -23.29 6.40
CA ALA A 42 11.30 -24.11 5.59
C ALA A 42 10.45 -25.02 4.71
N LEU A 43 10.59 -24.90 3.39
CA LEU A 43 10.01 -25.88 2.48
C LEU A 43 10.93 -27.09 2.54
N ILE A 44 10.58 -28.05 3.40
CA ILE A 44 11.20 -29.37 3.38
C ILE A 44 10.64 -30.07 2.14
N THR A 45 11.36 -29.98 1.04
CA THR A 45 11.01 -30.68 -0.21
C THR A 45 11.66 -32.07 -0.27
N ASN A 46 12.77 -32.27 0.48
CA ASN A 46 13.46 -33.53 0.78
C ASN A 46 14.33 -33.28 2.05
N PRO A 47 14.59 -34.26 2.94
CA PRO A 47 15.55 -34.12 4.05
C PRO A 47 16.94 -33.56 3.67
N GLU A 48 17.37 -33.64 2.41
CA GLU A 48 18.60 -33.01 1.91
C GLU A 48 18.44 -31.55 1.43
N VAL A 49 17.21 -31.12 1.10
CA VAL A 49 16.87 -29.79 0.56
C VAL A 49 16.04 -29.03 1.59
N THR A 50 16.71 -28.30 2.47
CA THR A 50 16.10 -27.26 3.31
C THR A 50 16.08 -25.95 2.51
N SER A 51 14.91 -25.43 2.13
CA SER A 51 14.85 -24.05 1.64
C SER A 51 15.01 -23.09 2.83
N LEU A 52 15.79 -22.03 2.66
CA LEU A 52 15.78 -20.89 3.58
C LEU A 52 14.49 -20.06 3.38
N PRO A 53 14.17 -19.13 4.29
CA PRO A 53 12.96 -18.30 4.19
C PRO A 53 12.92 -17.57 2.85
N VAL A 54 11.74 -17.56 2.20
CA VAL A 54 11.51 -16.67 1.07
C VAL A 54 11.14 -15.29 1.63
N GLN A 55 11.80 -14.25 1.13
CA GLN A 55 11.61 -12.88 1.58
C GLN A 55 11.03 -12.05 0.44
N TRP A 56 10.00 -11.28 0.76
CA TRP A 56 9.43 -10.29 -0.14
C TRP A 56 9.47 -8.92 0.51
N GLN A 57 9.86 -7.93 -0.27
CA GLN A 57 9.80 -6.52 0.09
C GLN A 57 9.16 -5.73 -1.04
N LEU A 58 8.26 -4.81 -0.67
CA LEU A 58 7.73 -3.78 -1.55
C LEU A 58 7.85 -2.43 -0.86
N THR A 59 8.51 -1.48 -1.51
CA THR A 59 8.57 -0.08 -1.07
C THR A 59 7.70 0.76 -1.99
N LEU A 60 6.76 1.49 -1.40
CA LEU A 60 5.90 2.48 -2.07
C LEU A 60 6.38 3.87 -1.67
N SER A 61 7.09 4.54 -2.56
CA SER A 61 7.63 5.88 -2.32
C SER A 61 6.54 6.95 -2.44
N PRO A 62 6.55 8.00 -1.59
CA PRO A 62 5.55 9.08 -1.66
C PRO A 62 5.46 9.82 -2.99
N ASN A 63 6.55 9.81 -3.78
CA ASN A 63 6.61 10.42 -5.11
C ASN A 63 5.91 9.58 -6.21
N GLY A 64 5.30 8.45 -5.86
CA GLY A 64 4.61 7.58 -6.81
C GLY A 64 5.47 6.48 -7.40
N THR A 65 6.75 6.34 -7.03
CA THR A 65 7.58 5.21 -7.49
C THR A 65 7.47 4.00 -6.55
N PHE A 66 7.68 2.80 -7.07
CA PHE A 66 7.81 1.59 -6.26
C PHE A 66 9.08 0.81 -6.60
N GLU A 67 9.54 0.04 -5.62
CA GLU A 67 10.55 -1.01 -5.81
C GLU A 67 10.08 -2.29 -5.11
N TYR A 68 10.18 -3.40 -5.82
CA TYR A 68 9.85 -4.74 -5.33
C TYR A 68 11.11 -5.61 -5.37
N HIS A 69 11.29 -6.43 -4.34
CA HIS A 69 12.36 -7.39 -4.23
C HIS A 69 11.83 -8.71 -3.68
N ASN A 70 12.22 -9.80 -4.32
CA ASN A 70 12.05 -11.16 -3.83
C ASN A 70 13.43 -11.80 -3.75
N SER A 71 13.74 -12.48 -2.65
CA SER A 71 14.89 -13.37 -2.58
C SER A 71 14.55 -14.74 -2.00
N ARG A 72 15.32 -15.73 -2.45
CA ARG A 72 15.32 -17.07 -1.87
C ARG A 72 16.74 -17.62 -1.85
N GLN A 73 17.01 -18.49 -0.89
CA GLN A 73 18.24 -19.27 -0.86
C GLN A 73 17.91 -20.74 -0.65
N LEU A 74 18.38 -21.57 -1.58
CA LEU A 74 18.30 -23.03 -1.45
C LEU A 74 19.62 -23.53 -0.85
N LYS A 75 19.56 -24.55 0.00
CA LYS A 75 20.77 -25.14 0.59
C LYS A 75 21.73 -25.59 -0.52
N GLY A 76 22.99 -25.14 -0.42
CA GLY A 76 24.03 -25.46 -1.39
C GLY A 76 23.96 -24.68 -2.70
N GLN A 77 23.10 -23.67 -2.80
CA GLN A 77 23.00 -22.78 -3.97
C GLN A 77 23.23 -21.31 -3.56
N PRO A 78 23.70 -20.46 -4.50
CA PRO A 78 23.71 -19.02 -4.31
C PRO A 78 22.31 -18.48 -4.00
N GLU A 79 22.26 -17.35 -3.29
CA GLU A 79 21.01 -16.62 -3.14
C GLU A 79 20.55 -16.08 -4.49
N GLU A 80 19.26 -16.24 -4.77
CA GLU A 80 18.64 -15.73 -5.98
C GLU A 80 17.80 -14.51 -5.63
N HIS A 81 17.83 -13.51 -6.51
CA HIS A 81 17.11 -12.26 -6.33
C HIS A 81 16.33 -11.89 -7.58
N TRP A 82 15.14 -11.35 -7.39
CA TRP A 82 14.32 -10.80 -8.45
C TRP A 82 13.78 -9.44 -8.06
N TYR A 83 13.88 -8.49 -8.98
CA TYR A 83 13.50 -7.10 -8.73
C TYR A 83 12.48 -6.62 -9.75
N ALA A 84 11.61 -5.72 -9.30
CA ALA A 84 10.70 -4.94 -10.14
C ALA A 84 10.75 -3.47 -9.69
N LYS A 85 10.54 -2.54 -10.61
CA LYS A 85 10.37 -1.12 -10.32
C LYS A 85 9.31 -0.51 -11.24
N GLY A 86 8.88 0.70 -10.90
CA GLY A 86 7.99 1.49 -11.74
C GLY A 86 7.19 2.50 -10.93
N GLN A 87 5.98 2.77 -11.38
CA GLN A 87 5.05 3.73 -10.75
C GLN A 87 3.88 3.02 -10.07
N TRP A 88 3.35 3.63 -9.02
CA TRP A 88 2.13 3.21 -8.36
C TRP A 88 1.17 4.37 -8.16
N THR A 89 -0.12 4.05 -8.14
CA THR A 89 -1.19 5.01 -7.84
C THR A 89 -2.13 4.42 -6.80
N PHE A 90 -2.85 5.30 -6.10
CA PHE A 90 -3.82 4.90 -5.09
C PHE A 90 -5.18 5.57 -5.30
N LYS A 91 -6.23 4.76 -5.41
CA LYS A 91 -7.61 5.23 -5.53
C LYS A 91 -8.54 4.39 -4.65
N GLY A 92 -9.20 5.05 -3.70
CA GLY A 92 -10.09 4.41 -2.74
C GLY A 92 -9.33 3.50 -1.77
N LYS A 93 -9.16 2.23 -2.15
CA LYS A 93 -8.32 1.24 -1.43
C LYS A 93 -7.44 0.42 -2.37
N THR A 94 -7.44 0.74 -3.66
CA THR A 94 -6.71 -0.02 -4.68
C THR A 94 -5.40 0.69 -4.98
N ILE A 95 -4.33 -0.08 -4.93
CA ILE A 95 -2.99 0.27 -5.40
C ILE A 95 -2.85 -0.35 -6.79
N SER A 96 -2.53 0.46 -7.79
CA SER A 96 -2.28 -0.01 -9.16
C SER A 96 -0.81 0.21 -9.51
N PHE A 97 -0.18 -0.79 -10.11
CA PHE A 97 1.23 -0.79 -10.49
C PHE A 97 1.41 -0.69 -12.00
N THR A 98 2.37 0.13 -12.42
CA THR A 98 2.77 0.31 -13.81
C THR A 98 4.28 0.17 -13.91
N SER A 99 4.75 -0.71 -14.79
CA SER A 99 6.16 -0.82 -15.18
C SER A 99 6.23 -0.59 -16.69
N SER A 100 7.05 0.36 -17.14
CA SER A 100 7.31 0.57 -18.57
C SER A 100 8.54 -0.22 -19.02
N GLN A 101 8.83 -0.22 -20.32
CA GLN A 101 9.97 -0.97 -20.88
C GLN A 101 11.33 -0.51 -20.30
N GLU A 102 11.44 0.78 -19.98
CA GLU A 102 12.59 1.42 -19.34
C GLU A 102 12.74 1.05 -17.85
N ASP A 103 11.69 0.53 -17.23
CA ASP A 103 11.75 -0.05 -15.88
C ASP A 103 12.37 -1.46 -15.87
N ILE A 104 12.53 -2.09 -17.04
CA ILE A 104 13.05 -3.45 -17.18
C ILE A 104 14.51 -3.40 -17.67
N ASP A 105 15.42 -3.95 -16.87
CA ASP A 105 16.85 -3.99 -17.17
C ASP A 105 17.51 -5.27 -16.62
N LYS A 106 18.85 -5.31 -16.61
CA LYS A 106 19.62 -6.47 -16.12
C LYS A 106 19.33 -6.81 -14.64
N LYS A 107 18.99 -5.82 -13.82
CA LYS A 107 18.66 -5.98 -12.40
C LYS A 107 17.15 -6.16 -12.21
N TYR A 108 16.35 -5.30 -12.85
CA TYR A 108 14.89 -5.27 -12.71
C TYR A 108 14.24 -6.13 -13.81
N THR A 109 14.03 -7.40 -13.51
CA THR A 109 13.58 -8.40 -14.49
C THR A 109 12.10 -8.77 -14.36
N ILE A 110 11.45 -8.45 -13.25
CA ILE A 110 10.02 -8.69 -13.05
C ILE A 110 9.23 -7.52 -13.63
N ASN A 111 8.18 -7.84 -14.38
CA ASN A 111 7.17 -6.89 -14.82
C ASN A 111 5.94 -6.96 -13.90
N LEU A 112 5.62 -5.86 -13.20
CA LEU A 112 4.40 -5.73 -12.40
C LEU A 112 3.35 -4.83 -13.06
N ASN A 113 3.52 -4.45 -14.33
CA ASN A 113 2.55 -3.67 -15.07
C ASN A 113 1.15 -4.29 -15.02
N GLY A 114 0.14 -3.46 -14.76
CA GLY A 114 -1.25 -3.90 -14.64
C GLY A 114 -1.57 -4.64 -13.33
N SER A 115 -0.58 -4.90 -12.47
CA SER A 115 -0.84 -5.55 -11.18
C SER A 115 -1.65 -4.62 -10.27
N LYS A 116 -2.50 -5.22 -9.43
CA LYS A 116 -3.31 -4.51 -8.44
C LYS A 116 -3.23 -5.16 -7.07
N ALA A 117 -3.15 -4.31 -6.06
CA ALA A 117 -3.22 -4.71 -4.67
C ALA A 117 -4.26 -3.88 -3.92
N ARG A 118 -4.73 -4.39 -2.78
CA ARG A 118 -5.64 -3.67 -1.89
C ARG A 118 -4.93 -3.31 -0.59
N PHE A 119 -5.09 -2.07 -0.15
CA PHE A 119 -4.58 -1.56 1.11
C PHE A 119 -5.57 -1.82 2.25
N PHE A 120 -5.06 -2.35 3.35
CA PHE A 120 -5.80 -2.63 4.57
C PHE A 120 -5.13 -1.94 5.74
N LYS A 121 -5.87 -1.05 6.39
CA LYS A 121 -5.51 -0.38 7.63
C LYS A 121 -6.76 -0.25 8.49
N LYS A 122 -6.59 -0.29 9.81
CA LYS A 122 -7.70 -0.06 10.74
C LYS A 122 -8.39 1.27 10.43
N SER A 123 -9.70 1.25 10.22
CA SER A 123 -10.46 2.49 10.01
C SER A 123 -10.59 3.23 11.34
N SER A 124 -10.56 4.56 11.31
CA SER A 124 -10.89 5.40 12.48
C SER A 124 -12.28 5.12 13.07
N ARG A 125 -13.20 4.58 12.26
CA ARG A 125 -14.55 4.18 12.70
C ARG A 125 -14.58 2.81 13.40
N ASN A 126 -13.51 2.04 13.32
CA ASN A 126 -13.41 0.74 13.97
C ASN A 126 -12.92 0.91 15.40
N ASN A 127 -13.85 0.91 16.35
CA ASN A 127 -13.58 1.06 17.79
C ASN A 127 -13.15 -0.25 18.48
N SER A 128 -12.95 -1.34 17.74
CA SER A 128 -12.46 -2.59 18.34
C SER A 128 -11.11 -2.34 19.00
N PRO A 129 -10.87 -2.81 20.23
CA PRO A 129 -9.57 -2.67 20.89
C PRO A 129 -8.50 -3.55 20.26
N LYS A 130 -8.89 -4.53 19.41
CA LYS A 130 -7.93 -5.44 18.77
C LYS A 130 -6.98 -4.65 17.84
N PRO A 131 -5.66 -4.89 17.93
CA PRO A 131 -4.73 -4.39 16.93
C PRO A 131 -5.05 -5.04 15.58
N GLN A 132 -5.04 -4.25 14.53
CA GLN A 132 -5.21 -4.72 13.16
C GLN A 132 -4.00 -4.24 12.38
N PRO A 133 -3.09 -5.13 11.97
CA PRO A 133 -1.88 -4.73 11.27
C PRO A 133 -2.24 -4.09 9.92
N THR A 134 -1.48 -3.08 9.51
CA THR A 134 -1.57 -2.58 8.14
C THR A 134 -0.87 -3.54 7.18
N TYR A 135 -1.51 -3.82 6.06
CA TYR A 135 -0.95 -4.68 5.03
C TYR A 135 -1.51 -4.32 3.65
N ILE A 136 -0.82 -4.82 2.63
CA ILE A 136 -1.30 -4.84 1.25
C ILE A 136 -1.48 -6.29 0.82
N GLN A 137 -2.44 -6.53 -0.07
CA GLN A 137 -2.64 -7.84 -0.68
C GLN A 137 -2.87 -7.70 -2.17
N PHE A 138 -1.97 -8.28 -2.95
CA PHE A 138 -2.13 -8.41 -4.39
C PHE A 138 -3.30 -9.34 -4.69
N TYR A 139 -4.14 -8.96 -5.65
CA TYR A 139 -5.25 -9.79 -6.11
C TYR A 139 -5.28 -9.95 -7.63
N GLU A 140 -4.46 -9.17 -8.34
CA GLU A 140 -4.34 -9.20 -9.80
C GLU A 140 -2.87 -8.98 -10.16
N SER A 141 -2.27 -9.91 -10.92
CA SER A 141 -0.92 -9.80 -11.47
C SER A 141 -0.72 -10.90 -12.51
N GLU A 142 -0.05 -10.57 -13.61
CA GLU A 142 0.47 -11.56 -14.56
C GLU A 142 1.69 -12.29 -14.00
N TYR A 143 2.42 -11.68 -13.08
CA TYR A 143 3.53 -12.32 -12.37
C TYR A 143 2.98 -13.25 -11.27
N PRO A 144 3.08 -14.59 -11.41
CA PRO A 144 2.35 -15.51 -10.55
C PRO A 144 2.75 -15.45 -9.08
N VAL A 145 4.02 -15.14 -8.78
CA VAL A 145 4.52 -15.06 -7.40
C VAL A 145 3.91 -13.87 -6.65
N ALA A 146 3.61 -12.77 -7.35
CA ALA A 146 2.93 -11.63 -6.74
C ALA A 146 1.42 -11.89 -6.58
N LYS A 147 0.81 -12.76 -7.39
CA LYS A 147 -0.63 -13.05 -7.30
C LYS A 147 -0.96 -13.64 -5.92
N SER A 148 -1.88 -13.00 -5.19
CA SER A 148 -2.27 -13.35 -3.81
C SER A 148 -1.20 -13.07 -2.74
N LEU A 149 -0.08 -12.43 -3.08
CA LEU A 149 0.96 -12.07 -2.11
C LEU A 149 0.42 -11.02 -1.13
N LYS A 150 0.53 -11.33 0.16
CA LYS A 150 0.19 -10.43 1.26
C LYS A 150 1.48 -9.92 1.90
N LEU A 151 1.62 -8.60 2.03
CA LEU A 151 2.79 -7.95 2.61
C LEU A 151 2.36 -7.02 3.75
N HIS A 152 3.00 -7.15 4.91
CA HIS A 152 2.73 -6.39 6.12
C HIS A 152 3.58 -5.13 6.16
N LYS A 153 3.01 -4.00 6.57
CA LYS A 153 3.76 -2.73 6.69
C LYS A 153 4.81 -2.87 7.79
N THR A 154 6.03 -2.39 7.54
CA THR A 154 7.11 -2.38 8.52
C THR A 154 6.99 -1.19 9.47
N ASN A 155 7.40 -1.35 10.72
CA ASN A 155 7.52 -0.28 11.73
C ASN A 155 6.20 0.43 12.11
N GLU A 156 5.13 -0.34 12.32
CA GLU A 156 3.90 0.13 12.99
C GLU A 156 3.91 -0.15 14.50
#